data_AF-A0A1I7BZ73-F1
#
_entry.id   AF-A0A1I7BZ73-F1
#
_cell.length_a   1.000
_cell.length_b   1.000
_cell.length_c   1.000
_cell.angle_alpha   90.00
_cell.angle_beta   90.00
_cell.angle_gamma   90.00
#
_symmetry.space_group_name_H-M   'P 1'
#
loop_
_entity.id
_entity.type
_entity.pdbx_description
1 polymer ?
#
loop_
_entity_poly.entity_id
_entity_poly.type
_entity_poly.pdbx_seq_one_letter_code
_entity_poly.pdbx_strand_id
1 'polypeptide(L)'
;MTGIPVEIRHGPAGLLRQRIEDGDRPDLFLSADFGHPSHLAQLGLSGPPVVFARNTMSALVRRDAGVTTANFIERLLDPALKIGTSTPLKDPSGDYAWAIFRRFEEHATGSFRILDAKALKLVGGSETVATSGPYGPVADALAAGTADVFLGYLTGMQRLAAEVPEVEIVQIPAAVNVVPEYALTAINDCRPAALSFALFIMSGPGQKLLQEFGFKPVALPAGA
;
A
#
# COMPACT_ATOMS: atom_id res chain seq x y z
N MET A 1 -10.88 23.12 17.07
CA MET A 1 -10.43 23.24 15.67
C MET A 1 -9.48 24.43 15.57
N THR A 2 -8.37 24.32 14.84
CA THR A 2 -7.31 25.35 14.79
C THR A 2 -7.65 26.55 13.90
N GLY A 3 -8.69 26.46 13.06
CA GLY A 3 -9.08 27.51 12.11
C GLY A 3 -8.17 27.62 10.88
N ILE A 4 -7.14 26.77 10.77
CA ILE A 4 -6.19 26.76 9.65
C ILE A 4 -6.81 25.93 8.51
N PRO A 5 -6.98 26.49 7.30
CA PRO A 5 -7.52 25.74 6.17
C PRO A 5 -6.50 24.70 5.69
N VAL A 6 -7.00 23.49 5.39
CA VAL A 6 -6.22 22.39 4.82
C VAL A 6 -6.79 22.06 3.44
N GLU A 7 -5.93 22.06 2.43
CA GLU A 7 -6.25 21.54 1.09
C GLU A 7 -5.57 20.18 0.94
N ILE A 8 -6.33 19.16 0.57
CA ILE A 8 -5.81 17.80 0.36
C ILE A 8 -5.91 17.49 -1.14
N ARG A 9 -4.80 17.01 -1.70
CA ARG A 9 -4.76 16.47 -3.06
C ARG A 9 -4.36 15.00 -2.99
N HIS A 10 -5.24 14.14 -3.51
CA HIS A 10 -4.99 12.71 -3.63
C HIS A 10 -4.53 12.36 -5.05
N GLY A 11 -3.73 11.30 -5.18
CA GLY A 11 -3.27 10.80 -6.46
C GLY A 11 -2.22 9.70 -6.29
N PRO A 12 -1.84 9.02 -7.38
CA PRO A 12 -0.72 8.07 -7.37
C PRO A 12 0.55 8.76 -6.90
N ALA A 13 1.28 8.12 -5.97
CA ALA A 13 2.43 8.72 -5.31
C ALA A 13 3.52 9.19 -6.29
N GLY A 14 3.77 8.41 -7.35
CA GLY A 14 4.70 8.77 -8.41
C GLY A 14 4.30 10.04 -9.19
N LEU A 15 3.01 10.22 -9.49
CA LEU A 15 2.51 11.42 -10.18
C LEU A 15 2.56 12.65 -9.28
N LEU A 16 2.17 12.51 -8.01
CA LEU A 16 2.25 13.60 -7.04
C LEU A 16 3.70 14.04 -6.81
N ARG A 17 4.64 13.08 -6.74
CA ARG A 17 6.08 13.36 -6.68
C ARG A 17 6.56 14.13 -7.91
N GLN A 18 6.23 13.67 -9.12
CA GLN A 18 6.62 14.35 -10.38
C GLN A 18 6.15 15.80 -10.41
N ARG A 19 4.93 16.08 -9.96
CA ARG A 19 4.43 17.46 -9.87
C ARG A 19 5.30 18.36 -8.99
N ILE A 20 5.80 17.84 -7.87
CA ILE A 20 6.70 18.59 -6.97
C ILE A 20 8.05 18.85 -7.65
N GLU A 21 8.57 17.85 -8.37
CA GLU A 21 9.76 17.98 -9.22
C GLU A 21 9.56 19.08 -10.30
N ASP A 22 8.37 19.15 -10.89
CA ASP A 22 7.99 20.11 -11.94
C ASP A 22 7.65 21.53 -11.42
N GLY A 23 7.65 21.74 -10.11
CA GLY A 23 7.47 23.07 -9.52
C GLY A 23 6.28 23.26 -8.59
N ASP A 24 5.40 22.26 -8.42
CA ASP A 24 4.36 22.34 -7.40
C ASP A 24 5.00 22.45 -6.00
N ARG A 25 4.40 23.25 -5.12
CA ARG A 25 4.88 23.51 -3.74
C ARG A 25 3.79 23.25 -2.70
N PRO A 26 3.34 22.00 -2.51
CA PRO A 26 2.53 21.66 -1.34
C PRO A 26 3.39 21.81 -0.07
N ASP A 27 2.79 21.93 1.10
CA ASP A 27 3.59 22.01 2.33
C ASP A 27 4.15 20.67 2.78
N LEU A 28 3.36 19.60 2.63
CA LEU A 28 3.72 18.25 3.01
C LEU A 28 3.46 17.31 1.84
N PHE A 29 4.31 16.29 1.73
CA PHE A 29 4.10 15.15 0.85
C PHE A 29 4.06 13.87 1.68
N LEU A 30 2.93 13.15 1.61
CA LEU A 30 2.70 11.88 2.28
C LEU A 30 2.55 10.79 1.23
N SER A 31 3.40 9.76 1.30
CA SER A 31 3.44 8.65 0.35
C SER A 31 3.18 7.31 1.06
N ALA A 32 2.63 6.35 0.32
CA ALA A 32 2.48 4.96 0.75
C ALA A 32 3.80 4.14 0.64
N ASP A 33 4.89 4.81 0.27
CA ASP A 33 6.25 4.28 0.34
C ASP A 33 7.22 5.31 0.92
N PHE A 34 8.41 4.82 1.24
CA PHE A 34 9.55 5.64 1.64
C PHE A 34 10.34 6.20 0.44
N GLY A 35 10.22 5.56 -0.72
CA GLY A 35 11.04 5.84 -1.90
C GLY A 35 10.77 7.22 -2.51
N HIS A 36 9.51 7.59 -2.70
CA HIS A 36 9.17 8.88 -3.31
C HIS A 36 9.59 10.08 -2.44
N PRO A 37 9.30 10.13 -1.12
CA PRO A 37 9.80 11.19 -0.25
C PRO A 37 11.34 11.24 -0.16
N SER A 38 12.00 10.07 -0.15
CA SER A 38 13.46 10.00 -0.18
C SER A 38 14.05 10.61 -1.43
N HIS A 39 13.42 10.39 -2.59
CA HIS A 39 13.86 10.97 -3.85
C HIS A 39 13.77 12.50 -3.83
N LEU A 40 12.68 13.07 -3.32
CA LEU A 40 12.54 14.53 -3.18
C LEU A 40 13.60 15.12 -2.25
N ALA A 41 13.92 14.42 -1.15
CA ALA A 41 15.00 14.83 -0.25
C ALA A 41 16.37 14.78 -0.92
N GLN A 42 16.65 13.77 -1.75
CA GLN A 42 17.90 13.65 -2.53
C GLN A 42 18.04 14.76 -3.57
N LEU A 43 16.92 15.18 -4.17
CA LEU A 43 16.87 16.34 -5.08
C LEU A 43 16.97 17.69 -4.34
N GLY A 44 16.98 17.68 -3.01
CA GLY A 44 17.02 18.89 -2.19
C GLY A 44 15.71 19.69 -2.22
N LEU A 45 14.59 19.08 -2.60
CA LEU A 45 13.27 19.72 -2.70
C LEU A 45 12.47 19.64 -1.40
N SER A 46 12.88 18.77 -0.47
CA SER A 46 12.21 18.56 0.81
C SER A 46 13.21 18.26 1.92
N GLY A 47 12.74 18.31 3.16
CA GLY A 47 13.46 17.76 4.31
C GLY A 47 13.61 16.22 4.26
N PRO A 48 14.32 15.62 5.23
CA PRO A 48 14.44 14.18 5.34
C PRO A 48 13.06 13.55 5.62
N PRO A 49 12.71 12.44 4.94
CA PRO A 49 11.45 11.77 5.18
C PRO A 49 11.45 11.02 6.51
N VAL A 50 10.27 10.92 7.12
CA VAL A 50 10.03 10.11 8.31
C VAL A 50 8.89 9.13 8.06
N VAL A 51 9.02 7.91 8.56
CA VAL A 51 7.92 6.95 8.56
C VAL A 51 6.87 7.46 9.56
N PHE A 52 5.63 7.64 9.13
CA PHE A 52 4.53 8.10 9.99
C PHE A 52 3.48 7.01 10.27
N ALA A 53 3.43 5.97 9.44
CA ALA A 53 2.56 4.82 9.61
C ALA A 53 3.18 3.60 8.94
N ARG A 54 2.77 2.41 9.40
CA ARG A 54 3.02 1.15 8.69
C ARG A 54 1.70 0.52 8.28
N ASN A 55 1.72 -0.34 7.28
CA ASN A 55 0.55 -1.13 6.92
C ASN A 55 0.88 -2.63 7.03
N THR A 56 -0.08 -3.47 6.70
CA THR A 56 0.07 -4.92 6.63
C THR A 56 -0.32 -5.37 5.24
N MET A 57 0.56 -6.07 4.53
CA MET A 57 0.14 -6.79 3.33
C MET A 57 -0.63 -8.04 3.74
N SER A 58 -1.75 -8.26 3.07
CA SER A 58 -2.60 -9.44 3.18
C SER A 58 -2.97 -9.95 1.79
N ALA A 59 -3.58 -11.13 1.74
CA ALA A 59 -4.16 -11.69 0.54
C ALA A 59 -5.69 -11.69 0.67
N LEU A 60 -6.39 -11.18 -0.34
CA LEU A 60 -7.84 -11.36 -0.47
C LEU A 60 -8.03 -12.52 -1.44
N VAL A 61 -8.64 -13.59 -0.95
CA VAL A 61 -8.64 -14.90 -1.61
C VAL A 61 -10.07 -15.33 -1.83
N ARG A 62 -10.39 -15.87 -3.01
CA ARG A 62 -11.65 -16.60 -3.19
C ARG A 62 -11.69 -17.83 -2.26
N ARG A 63 -12.79 -18.03 -1.55
CA ARG A 63 -12.96 -19.14 -0.59
C ARG A 63 -12.74 -20.51 -1.21
N ASP A 64 -13.08 -20.69 -2.49
CA ASP A 64 -12.91 -21.94 -3.24
C ASP A 64 -11.49 -22.13 -3.81
N ALA A 65 -10.60 -21.15 -3.70
CA ALA A 65 -9.21 -21.27 -4.17
C ALA A 65 -8.33 -22.14 -3.26
N GLY A 66 -8.77 -22.44 -2.04
CA GLY A 66 -8.07 -23.31 -1.09
C GLY A 66 -6.74 -22.73 -0.57
N VAL A 67 -6.56 -21.41 -0.63
CA VAL A 67 -5.37 -20.74 -0.09
C VAL A 67 -5.59 -20.45 1.38
N THR A 68 -4.61 -20.80 2.20
CA THR A 68 -4.57 -20.56 3.64
C THR A 68 -3.19 -20.01 3.99
N THR A 69 -3.02 -19.48 5.20
CA THR A 69 -1.70 -19.07 5.70
C THR A 69 -0.71 -20.23 5.68
N ALA A 70 -1.15 -21.45 6.02
CA ALA A 70 -0.27 -22.62 6.14
C ALA A 70 0.27 -23.11 4.79
N ASN A 71 -0.55 -23.12 3.75
CA ASN A 71 -0.17 -23.57 2.41
C ASN A 71 0.14 -22.41 1.46
N PHE A 72 0.24 -21.17 1.96
CA PHE A 72 0.30 -19.96 1.14
C PHE A 72 1.41 -20.02 0.09
N ILE A 73 2.63 -20.41 0.49
CA ILE A 73 3.79 -20.44 -0.41
C ILE A 73 3.59 -21.47 -1.52
N GLU A 74 3.26 -22.71 -1.16
CA GLU A 74 3.00 -23.78 -2.12
C GLU A 74 1.88 -23.41 -3.09
N ARG A 75 0.75 -22.95 -2.55
CA ARG A 75 -0.45 -22.67 -3.33
C ARG A 75 -0.26 -21.50 -4.28
N LEU A 76 0.45 -20.45 -3.87
CA LEU A 76 0.78 -19.34 -4.76
C LEU A 76 1.80 -19.72 -5.84
N LEU A 77 2.47 -20.87 -5.78
CA LEU A 77 3.33 -21.35 -6.86
C LEU A 77 2.60 -22.26 -7.87
N ASP A 78 1.38 -22.68 -7.58
CA ASP A 78 0.56 -23.43 -8.53
C ASP A 78 0.29 -22.57 -9.79
N PRO A 79 0.63 -23.07 -11.01
CA PRO A 79 0.37 -22.35 -12.25
C PRO A 79 -1.12 -22.11 -12.55
N ALA A 80 -2.02 -22.90 -11.97
CA ALA A 80 -3.46 -22.72 -12.13
C ALA A 80 -4.00 -21.51 -11.34
N LEU A 81 -3.31 -21.08 -10.28
CA LEU A 81 -3.73 -19.97 -9.43
C LEU A 81 -3.31 -18.62 -10.01
N LYS A 82 -4.29 -17.74 -10.24
CA LYS A 82 -4.09 -16.40 -10.83
C LYS A 82 -3.97 -15.33 -9.73
N ILE A 83 -2.91 -14.53 -9.79
CA ILE A 83 -2.62 -13.52 -8.75
C ILE A 83 -2.90 -12.12 -9.30
N GLY A 84 -3.89 -11.44 -8.74
CA GLY A 84 -4.12 -10.02 -8.89
C GLY A 84 -3.16 -9.18 -8.03
N THR A 85 -2.70 -8.07 -8.58
CA THR A 85 -1.80 -7.11 -7.93
C THR A 85 -2.11 -5.68 -8.39
N SER A 86 -1.69 -4.71 -7.60
CA SER A 86 -1.45 -3.35 -8.09
C SER A 86 -0.26 -3.30 -9.06
N THR A 87 -0.23 -2.29 -9.93
CA THR A 87 0.86 -2.11 -10.91
C THR A 87 2.11 -1.55 -10.22
N PRO A 88 3.25 -2.28 -10.21
CA PRO A 88 4.51 -1.79 -9.63
C PRO A 88 4.98 -0.47 -10.24
N LEU A 89 5.76 0.30 -9.49
CA LEU A 89 6.26 1.65 -9.80
C LEU A 89 5.18 2.75 -9.93
N LYS A 90 3.92 2.37 -10.19
CA LYS A 90 2.80 3.30 -10.29
C LYS A 90 1.98 3.35 -9.01
N ASP A 91 1.79 2.19 -8.39
CA ASP A 91 1.10 2.02 -7.11
C ASP A 91 2.01 1.24 -6.15
N PRO A 92 2.39 1.82 -4.99
CA PRO A 92 3.28 1.20 -4.02
C PRO A 92 2.82 -0.18 -3.55
N SER A 93 1.51 -0.47 -3.56
CA SER A 93 1.03 -1.82 -3.20
C SER A 93 1.58 -2.90 -4.16
N GLY A 94 1.82 -2.53 -5.42
CA GLY A 94 2.44 -3.39 -6.42
C GLY A 94 3.92 -3.63 -6.13
N ASP A 95 4.66 -2.59 -5.71
CA ASP A 95 6.06 -2.74 -5.33
C ASP A 95 6.23 -3.67 -4.12
N TYR A 96 5.32 -3.59 -3.15
CA TYR A 96 5.30 -4.53 -2.01
C TYR A 96 4.91 -5.95 -2.43
N ALA A 97 4.01 -6.14 -3.41
CA ALA A 97 3.73 -7.46 -3.96
C ALA A 97 4.98 -8.08 -4.61
N TRP A 98 5.75 -7.29 -5.37
CA TRP A 98 7.02 -7.76 -5.94
C TRP A 98 8.09 -8.00 -4.87
N ALA A 99 8.09 -7.25 -3.78
CA ALA A 99 8.96 -7.51 -2.63
C ALA A 99 8.60 -8.84 -1.95
N ILE A 100 7.32 -9.19 -1.85
CA ILE A 100 6.86 -10.52 -1.41
C ILE A 100 7.37 -11.59 -2.39
N PHE A 101 7.22 -11.40 -3.69
CA PHE A 101 7.72 -12.36 -4.69
C PHE A 101 9.24 -12.57 -4.59
N ARG A 102 10.01 -11.53 -4.28
CA ARG A 102 11.46 -11.67 -4.03
C ARG A 102 11.74 -12.52 -2.80
N ARG A 103 10.95 -12.37 -1.73
CA ARG A 103 11.09 -13.24 -0.55
C ARG A 103 10.71 -14.68 -0.84
N PHE A 104 9.77 -14.95 -1.75
CA PHE A 104 9.51 -16.32 -2.19
C PHE A 104 10.75 -17.00 -2.80
N GLU A 105 11.62 -16.25 -3.49
CA GLU A 105 12.85 -16.77 -4.10
C GLU A 105 13.81 -17.36 -3.05
N GLU A 106 13.75 -16.84 -1.82
CA GLU A 106 14.53 -17.35 -0.68
C GLU A 106 14.01 -18.71 -0.17
N HIS A 107 12.76 -19.08 -0.46
CA HIS A 107 12.12 -20.34 -0.05
C HIS A 107 12.06 -21.38 -1.18
N ALA A 108 11.92 -20.92 -2.43
CA ALA A 108 11.82 -21.77 -3.59
C ALA A 108 12.51 -21.11 -4.79
N THR A 109 13.63 -21.67 -5.24
CA THR A 109 14.36 -21.16 -6.40
C THR A 109 13.48 -21.12 -7.65
N GLY A 110 13.51 -20.01 -8.37
CA GLY A 110 12.72 -19.75 -9.57
C GLY A 110 11.29 -19.26 -9.30
N SER A 111 10.88 -19.17 -8.03
CA SER A 111 9.53 -18.73 -7.66
C SER A 111 9.24 -17.28 -8.05
N PHE A 112 10.22 -16.37 -7.99
CA PHE A 112 10.00 -14.98 -8.41
C PHE A 112 9.49 -14.93 -9.84
N ARG A 113 10.17 -15.66 -10.76
CA ARG A 113 9.80 -15.71 -12.18
C ARG A 113 8.42 -16.33 -12.38
N ILE A 114 8.07 -17.35 -11.61
CA ILE A 114 6.74 -17.98 -11.66
C ILE A 114 5.65 -16.98 -11.26
N LEU A 115 5.85 -16.26 -10.16
CA LEU A 115 4.89 -15.30 -9.62
C LEU A 115 4.75 -14.08 -10.52
N ASP A 116 5.87 -13.52 -10.98
CA ASP A 116 5.89 -12.37 -11.91
C ASP A 116 5.15 -12.68 -13.21
N ALA A 117 5.36 -13.87 -13.78
CA ALA A 117 4.72 -14.29 -15.03
C ALA A 117 3.20 -14.41 -14.93
N LYS A 118 2.65 -14.68 -13.74
CA LYS A 118 1.20 -14.85 -13.53
C LYS A 118 0.52 -13.69 -12.82
N ALA A 119 1.28 -12.64 -12.49
CA ALA A 119 0.76 -11.46 -11.83
C ALA A 119 -0.08 -10.59 -12.79
N LEU A 120 -1.40 -10.62 -12.58
CA LEU A 120 -2.39 -9.77 -13.23
C LEU A 120 -2.37 -8.39 -12.57
N LYS A 121 -2.03 -7.36 -13.32
CA LYS A 121 -1.95 -5.96 -12.84
C LYS A 121 -3.32 -5.32 -12.95
N LEU A 122 -4.16 -5.52 -11.92
CA LEU A 122 -5.59 -5.19 -11.95
C LEU A 122 -5.87 -3.71 -11.66
N VAL A 123 -5.01 -3.05 -10.88
CA VAL A 123 -5.19 -1.64 -10.47
C VAL A 123 -3.86 -0.87 -10.54
N GLY A 124 -3.92 0.47 -10.43
CA GLY A 124 -2.73 1.34 -10.46
C GLY A 124 -2.13 1.59 -11.86
N GLY A 125 -2.77 1.12 -12.93
CA GLY A 125 -2.25 1.22 -14.31
C GLY A 125 -2.55 2.55 -15.02
N SER A 126 -3.62 3.24 -14.64
CA SER A 126 -4.09 4.54 -15.15
C SER A 126 -5.00 5.22 -14.11
N GLU A 127 -5.26 6.52 -14.25
CA GLU A 127 -6.37 7.20 -13.54
C GLU A 127 -7.68 6.64 -14.08
N THR A 128 -8.13 5.49 -13.57
CA THR A 128 -9.46 5.00 -13.92
C THR A 128 -10.50 5.84 -13.20
N VAL A 129 -11.36 6.49 -13.98
CA VAL A 129 -12.67 6.97 -13.52
C VAL A 129 -13.55 5.73 -13.30
N ALA A 130 -13.21 4.90 -12.31
CA ALA A 130 -14.06 3.78 -11.93
C ALA A 130 -15.19 4.32 -11.05
N THR A 131 -16.42 4.24 -11.54
CA THR A 131 -17.66 4.57 -10.80
C THR A 131 -17.83 3.78 -9.50
N SER A 132 -17.04 2.70 -9.31
CA SER A 132 -17.04 1.77 -8.18
C SER A 132 -15.85 1.93 -7.21
N GLY A 133 -15.03 2.97 -7.34
CA GLY A 133 -13.88 3.22 -6.47
C GLY A 133 -12.62 2.38 -6.83
N PRO A 134 -11.52 2.52 -6.09
CA PRO A 134 -10.20 2.00 -6.49
C PRO A 134 -10.11 0.46 -6.54
N TYR A 135 -11.04 -0.26 -5.90
CA TYR A 135 -11.05 -1.73 -5.82
C TYR A 135 -12.11 -2.39 -6.70
N GLY A 136 -12.91 -1.65 -7.46
CA GLY A 136 -13.93 -2.22 -8.36
C GLY A 136 -13.37 -3.32 -9.29
N PRO A 137 -12.26 -3.07 -10.02
CA PRO A 137 -11.65 -4.09 -10.88
C PRO A 137 -11.17 -5.34 -10.13
N VAL A 138 -10.80 -5.21 -8.85
CA VAL A 138 -10.41 -6.34 -8.01
C VAL A 138 -11.62 -7.17 -7.62
N ALA A 139 -12.72 -6.50 -7.23
CA ALA A 139 -14.00 -7.14 -6.92
C ALA A 139 -14.49 -7.97 -8.11
N ASP A 140 -14.54 -7.35 -9.29
CA ASP A 140 -15.00 -7.96 -10.53
C ASP A 140 -14.14 -9.18 -10.91
N ALA A 141 -12.82 -9.05 -10.79
CA ALA A 141 -11.89 -10.13 -11.14
C ALA A 141 -12.03 -11.35 -10.22
N LEU A 142 -12.21 -11.13 -8.91
CA LEU A 142 -12.41 -12.18 -7.91
C LEU A 142 -13.79 -12.83 -8.07
N ALA A 143 -14.86 -12.04 -8.26
CA ALA A 143 -16.21 -12.55 -8.48
C ALA A 143 -16.32 -13.37 -9.78
N ALA A 144 -15.65 -12.95 -10.85
CA ALA A 144 -15.62 -13.66 -12.13
C ALA A 144 -14.64 -14.85 -12.17
N GLY A 145 -13.83 -15.07 -11.12
CA GLY A 145 -12.79 -16.11 -11.11
C GLY A 145 -11.67 -15.91 -12.14
N THR A 146 -11.50 -14.67 -12.59
CA THR A 146 -10.38 -14.28 -13.48
C THR A 146 -9.12 -13.96 -12.67
N ALA A 147 -9.26 -13.69 -11.37
CA ALA A 147 -8.21 -13.76 -10.36
C ALA A 147 -8.68 -14.63 -9.19
N ASP A 148 -7.76 -15.33 -8.53
CA ASP A 148 -8.06 -16.18 -7.37
C ASP A 148 -7.61 -15.56 -6.05
N VAL A 149 -6.53 -14.78 -6.13
CA VAL A 149 -5.93 -14.05 -5.01
C VAL A 149 -5.62 -12.64 -5.46
N PHE A 150 -5.89 -11.63 -4.64
CA PHE A 150 -5.32 -10.29 -4.78
C PHE A 150 -4.35 -10.04 -3.63
N LEU A 151 -3.17 -9.45 -3.91
CA LEU A 151 -2.22 -9.01 -2.87
C LEU A 151 -2.33 -7.50 -2.67
N GLY A 152 -2.51 -7.06 -1.43
CA GLY A 152 -2.76 -5.64 -1.13
C GLY A 152 -2.76 -5.34 0.37
N TYR A 153 -3.04 -4.08 0.71
CA TYR A 153 -3.10 -3.64 2.10
C TYR A 153 -4.35 -4.16 2.82
N LEU A 154 -4.18 -4.61 4.06
CA LEU A 154 -5.26 -5.11 4.92
C LEU A 154 -6.42 -4.10 5.05
N THR A 155 -6.08 -2.83 5.28
CA THR A 155 -7.05 -1.72 5.36
C THR A 155 -7.99 -1.64 4.15
N GLY A 156 -7.49 -1.80 2.94
CA GLY A 156 -8.32 -1.82 1.72
C GLY A 156 -9.08 -3.14 1.54
N MET A 157 -8.44 -4.26 1.89
CA MET A 157 -9.05 -5.59 1.78
C MET A 157 -10.21 -5.80 2.75
N GLN A 158 -10.16 -5.23 3.96
CA GLN A 158 -11.24 -5.32 4.94
C GLN A 158 -12.56 -4.77 4.39
N ARG A 159 -12.48 -3.64 3.66
CA ARG A 159 -13.65 -3.08 2.99
C ARG A 159 -14.17 -4.00 1.90
N LEU A 160 -13.28 -4.49 1.03
CA LEU A 160 -13.67 -5.33 -0.08
C LEU A 160 -14.26 -6.68 0.36
N ALA A 161 -13.68 -7.29 1.40
CA ALA A 161 -14.19 -8.53 1.99
C ALA A 161 -15.58 -8.37 2.63
N ALA A 162 -15.96 -7.16 3.05
CA ALA A 162 -17.32 -6.88 3.54
C ALA A 162 -18.35 -6.77 2.40
N GLU A 163 -17.90 -6.47 1.18
CA GLU A 163 -18.75 -6.27 0.00
C GLU A 163 -18.87 -7.54 -0.87
N VAL A 164 -17.92 -8.48 -0.76
CA VAL A 164 -17.84 -9.71 -1.58
C VAL A 164 -17.83 -10.95 -0.66
N PRO A 165 -18.97 -11.66 -0.50
CA PRO A 165 -19.07 -12.81 0.42
C PRO A 165 -18.19 -14.01 0.06
N GLU A 166 -17.88 -14.19 -1.22
CA GLU A 166 -17.14 -15.32 -1.80
C GLU A 166 -15.64 -15.25 -1.55
N VAL A 167 -15.15 -14.17 -0.92
CA VAL A 167 -13.73 -14.00 -0.60
C VAL A 167 -13.49 -13.98 0.91
N GLU A 168 -12.24 -14.16 1.27
CA GLU A 168 -11.75 -14.04 2.63
C GLU A 168 -10.34 -13.46 2.67
N ILE A 169 -10.00 -12.87 3.81
CA ILE A 169 -8.66 -12.33 4.04
C ILE A 169 -7.80 -13.44 4.61
N VAL A 170 -6.74 -13.78 3.88
CA VAL A 170 -5.68 -14.70 4.31
C VAL A 170 -4.46 -13.89 4.71
N GLN A 171 -3.90 -14.22 5.87
CA GLN A 171 -2.65 -13.64 6.33
C GLN A 171 -1.49 -14.20 5.49
N ILE A 172 -0.67 -13.31 4.94
CA ILE A 172 0.58 -13.71 4.29
C ILE A 172 1.57 -14.16 5.38
N PRO A 173 2.19 -15.35 5.28
CA PRO A 173 3.15 -15.84 6.27
C PRO A 173 4.30 -14.87 6.48
N ALA A 174 4.70 -14.67 7.74
CA ALA A 174 5.77 -13.73 8.10
C ALA A 174 7.08 -13.99 7.35
N ALA A 175 7.35 -15.25 6.99
CA ALA A 175 8.53 -15.68 6.23
C ALA A 175 8.64 -15.05 4.83
N VAL A 176 7.52 -14.63 4.23
CA VAL A 176 7.49 -14.00 2.89
C VAL A 176 6.80 -12.64 2.89
N ASN A 177 6.14 -12.26 3.98
CA ASN A 177 5.41 -11.00 4.07
C ASN A 177 6.34 -9.80 4.26
N VAL A 178 6.00 -8.63 3.72
CA VAL A 178 6.72 -7.37 3.91
C VAL A 178 5.90 -6.39 4.75
N VAL A 179 6.55 -5.38 5.31
CA VAL A 179 5.89 -4.32 6.08
C VAL A 179 5.92 -3.04 5.27
N PRO A 180 4.79 -2.59 4.72
CA PRO A 180 4.69 -1.29 4.08
C PRO A 180 4.99 -0.17 5.05
N GLU A 181 5.86 0.75 4.66
CA GLU A 181 6.20 1.95 5.42
C GLU A 181 5.74 3.19 4.65
N TYR A 182 4.87 3.96 5.29
CA TYR A 182 4.30 5.19 4.75
C TYR A 182 5.12 6.34 5.27
N ALA A 183 5.60 7.18 4.36
CA ALA A 183 6.52 8.25 4.70
C ALA A 183 5.93 9.63 4.44
N LEU A 184 6.30 10.56 5.32
CA LEU A 184 5.96 11.96 5.27
C LEU A 184 7.26 12.76 5.12
N THR A 185 7.24 13.76 4.24
CA THR A 185 8.27 14.80 4.20
C THR A 185 7.65 16.19 4.12
N ALA A 186 8.33 17.17 4.70
CA ALA A 186 8.00 18.58 4.57
C ALA A 186 8.74 19.17 3.37
N ILE A 187 8.01 19.83 2.47
CA ILE A 187 8.61 20.53 1.34
C ILE A 187 9.36 21.76 1.86
N ASN A 188 10.43 22.15 1.16
CA ASN A 188 11.17 23.35 1.53
C ASN A 188 10.25 24.58 1.56
N ASP A 189 10.52 25.47 2.51
CA ASP A 189 9.76 26.70 2.72
C ASP A 189 8.27 26.49 3.02
N CYS A 190 7.88 25.28 3.47
CA CYS A 190 6.52 25.00 3.92
C CYS A 190 6.12 25.91 5.10
N ARG A 191 4.81 26.13 5.23
CA ARG A 191 4.25 26.97 6.30
C ARG A 191 4.52 26.33 7.67
N PRO A 192 4.81 27.10 8.74
CA PRO A 192 5.00 26.54 10.08
C PRO A 192 3.82 25.69 10.58
N ALA A 193 2.59 26.03 10.16
CA ALA A 193 1.39 25.25 10.44
C ALA A 193 1.46 23.80 9.91
N ALA A 194 2.15 23.58 8.78
CA ALA A 194 2.35 22.26 8.20
C ALA A 194 3.27 21.39 9.06
N LEU A 195 4.33 21.98 9.63
CA LEU A 195 5.19 21.28 10.59
C LEU A 195 4.41 20.92 11.85
N SER A 196 3.55 21.81 12.35
CA SER A 196 2.65 21.49 13.47
C SER A 196 1.69 20.34 13.13
N PHE A 197 1.19 20.27 11.89
CA PHE A 197 0.34 19.17 11.45
C PHE A 197 1.14 17.86 11.31
N ALA A 198 2.35 17.89 10.77
CA ALA A 198 3.25 16.72 10.73
C ALA A 198 3.55 16.20 12.15
N LEU A 199 3.83 17.09 13.10
CA LEU A 199 4.03 16.72 14.50
C LEU A 199 2.75 16.14 15.13
N PHE A 200 1.57 16.65 14.78
CA PHE A 200 0.30 16.08 15.22
C PHE A 200 0.12 14.65 14.69
N ILE A 201 0.40 14.38 13.41
CA ILE A 201 0.35 13.02 12.84
C ILE A 201 1.27 12.06 13.63
N MET A 202 2.44 12.53 14.03
CA MET A 202 3.42 11.75 14.80
C MET A 202 3.10 11.65 16.30
N SER A 203 2.19 12.48 16.81
CA SER A 203 1.82 12.51 18.23
C SER A 203 0.99 11.29 18.64
N GLY A 204 0.92 11.00 19.94
CA GLY A 204 0.08 9.91 20.48
C GLY A 204 -1.38 9.94 19.95
N PRO A 205 -2.09 11.08 20.00
CA PRO A 205 -3.42 11.20 19.39
C PRO A 205 -3.46 10.91 17.88
N GLY A 206 -2.51 11.44 17.09
CA GLY A 206 -2.46 11.18 15.65
C GLY A 206 -2.19 9.72 15.32
N GLN A 207 -1.31 9.07 16.07
CA GLN A 207 -1.00 7.65 15.91
C GLN A 207 -2.16 6.73 16.33
N LYS A 208 -2.94 7.11 17.35
CA LYS A 208 -4.18 6.41 17.71
C LYS A 208 -5.22 6.50 16.59
N LEU A 209 -5.39 7.69 15.98
CA LEU A 209 -6.26 7.84 14.81
C LEU A 209 -5.80 6.93 13.67
N LEU A 210 -4.50 6.90 13.34
CA LEU A 210 -3.98 5.97 12.32
C LEU A 210 -4.30 4.51 12.64
N GLN A 211 -4.17 4.10 13.91
CA GLN A 211 -4.51 2.77 14.38
C GLN A 211 -6.00 2.44 14.23
N GLU A 212 -6.90 3.38 14.54
CA GLU A 212 -8.35 3.23 14.37
C GLU A 212 -8.74 2.99 12.90
N PHE A 213 -7.98 3.55 11.96
CA PHE A 213 -8.13 3.30 10.52
C PHE A 213 -7.35 2.07 10.02
N GLY A 214 -6.80 1.25 10.92
CA GLY A 214 -6.16 -0.03 10.60
C GLY A 214 -4.68 0.05 10.20
N PHE A 215 -4.04 1.21 10.33
CA PHE A 215 -2.59 1.32 10.20
C PHE A 215 -1.88 0.84 11.46
N LYS A 216 -0.62 0.44 11.31
CA LYS A 216 0.28 0.13 12.41
C LYS A 216 1.00 1.41 12.84
N PRO A 217 0.81 1.88 14.08
CA PRO A 217 1.48 3.09 14.57
C PRO A 217 2.99 2.86 14.71
N VAL A 218 3.75 3.94 14.59
CA VAL A 218 5.22 3.96 14.70
C VAL A 218 5.73 4.72 15.93
N ALA A 219 4.89 5.52 16.56
CA ALA A 219 5.27 6.37 17.70
C ALA A 219 4.39 6.17 18.95
N LEU A 220 3.61 5.09 19.02
CA LEU A 220 2.96 4.68 20.28
C LEU A 220 3.94 3.87 21.16
N PRO A 221 3.84 3.98 22.50
CA PRO A 221 4.57 3.11 23.41
C PRO A 221 4.25 1.63 23.16
N ALA A 222 5.23 0.75 23.40
CA ALA A 222 4.99 -0.69 23.32
C ALA A 222 3.94 -1.12 24.35
N GLY A 223 2.87 -1.79 23.88
CA GLY A 223 1.78 -2.29 24.73
C GLY A 223 0.63 -1.31 24.98
N ALA A 224 0.59 -0.19 24.26
CA ALA A 224 -0.54 0.75 24.24
C ALA A 224 -1.68 0.29 23.31
#